data_AF-A0A383AWA8-F1
#
_entry.id   AF-A0A383AWA8-F1
#
_cell.length_a   1.000
_cell.length_b   1.000
_cell.length_c   1.000
_cell.angle_alpha   90.00
_cell.angle_beta   90.00
_cell.angle_gamma   90.00
#
_symmetry.space_group_name_H-M   'P 1'
#
loop_
_entity.id
_entity.type
_entity.pdbx_description
1 polymer ?
#
loop_
_entity_poly.entity_id
_entity_poly.type
_entity_poly.pdbx_seq_one_letter_code
_entity_poly.pdbx_strand_id
1 'polypeptide(L)'
;MSNPLLCAHGGFTHPTVWEWEPTGTTATRQRGSRQALCAWLPTFELRLELVRTPELDSTSVALLSPGEGTRRTVWQVSERASVAGVWPGQLIS
;
A
#
# COMPACT_ATOMS: atom_id res chain seq x y z
N MET A 1 43.08 14.90 35.13
CA MET A 1 42.72 15.16 33.72
C MET A 1 41.75 14.07 33.28
N SER A 2 40.46 14.37 33.26
CA SER A 2 39.42 13.47 32.74
C SER A 2 38.31 14.34 32.15
N ASN A 3 37.95 14.05 30.91
CA ASN A 3 36.99 14.77 30.08
C ASN A 3 35.81 13.82 29.83
N PRO A 4 34.56 14.26 30.01
CA PRO A 4 33.44 13.63 29.31
C PRO A 4 32.76 14.64 28.39
N LEU A 5 32.79 14.32 27.10
CA LEU A 5 32.00 14.90 26.03
C LEU A 5 30.50 14.71 26.33
N LEU A 6 29.78 15.82 26.49
CA LEU A 6 28.32 15.85 26.49
C LEU A 6 27.82 15.87 25.05
N CYS A 7 27.04 14.85 24.69
CA CYS A 7 26.30 14.79 23.43
C CYS A 7 25.28 15.94 23.37
N ALA A 8 25.51 16.92 22.50
CA ALA A 8 24.52 17.89 22.10
C ALA A 8 23.68 17.32 20.96
N HIS A 9 22.40 17.01 21.21
CA HIS A 9 21.42 16.73 20.17
C HIS A 9 20.24 17.68 20.30
N GLY A 10 20.00 18.36 19.18
CA GLY A 10 19.17 19.55 19.07
C GLY A 10 17.71 19.29 19.38
N GLY A 11 17.07 20.34 19.91
CA GLY A 11 15.65 20.38 20.16
C GLY A 11 14.85 20.20 18.88
N PHE A 12 14.04 19.14 18.85
CA PHE A 12 12.91 19.04 17.95
C PHE A 12 11.74 19.79 18.61
N THR A 13 11.56 21.05 18.24
CA THR A 13 10.34 21.80 18.55
C THR A 13 9.20 21.20 17.71
N HIS A 14 8.34 20.40 18.33
CA HIS A 14 7.04 20.07 17.73
C HIS A 14 6.17 21.34 17.63
N PRO A 15 5.34 21.46 16.59
CA PRO A 15 4.52 22.65 16.40
C PRO A 15 3.47 22.74 17.50
N THR A 16 3.28 23.98 17.95
CA THR A 16 2.31 24.44 18.93
C THR A 16 0.93 23.83 18.66
N VAL A 17 0.46 23.00 19.58
CA VAL A 17 -0.98 22.71 19.69
C VAL A 17 -1.63 24.05 20.02
N TRP A 18 -2.53 24.53 19.15
CA TRP A 18 -3.47 25.56 19.55
C TRP A 18 -4.35 24.98 20.64
N GLU A 19 -4.03 25.34 21.88
CA GLU A 19 -4.77 25.00 23.07
C GLU A 19 -6.11 25.75 23.00
N TRP A 20 -7.13 25.08 22.45
CA TRP A 20 -8.51 25.49 22.68
C TRP A 20 -8.84 25.13 24.13
N GLU A 21 -9.14 26.10 24.99
CA GLU A 21 -9.73 25.81 26.29
C GLU A 21 -11.20 25.42 26.07
N PRO A 22 -11.62 24.17 26.36
CA PRO A 22 -13.02 23.82 26.37
C PRO A 22 -13.55 24.19 27.75
N THR A 23 -14.13 25.39 27.88
CA THR A 23 -14.92 25.71 29.07
C THR A 23 -16.09 24.74 29.15
N GLY A 24 -16.03 23.85 30.15
CA GLY A 24 -17.17 23.10 30.68
C GLY A 24 -18.12 22.51 29.66
N THR A 25 -17.74 21.41 29.02
CA THR A 25 -18.73 20.52 28.41
C THR A 25 -18.38 19.12 28.86
N THR A 26 -19.34 18.44 29.49
CA THR A 26 -19.30 17.01 29.79
C THR A 26 -18.73 16.26 28.59
N ALA A 27 -17.47 15.82 28.72
CA ALA A 27 -16.84 15.01 27.70
C ALA A 27 -17.58 13.68 27.67
N THR A 28 -18.65 13.62 26.87
CA THR A 28 -19.16 12.35 26.39
C THR A 28 -17.99 11.77 25.60
N ARG A 29 -17.28 10.82 26.22
CA ARG A 29 -16.36 9.94 25.50
C ARG A 29 -17.18 9.38 24.35
N GLN A 30 -17.02 9.94 23.16
CA GLN A 30 -17.66 9.40 21.98
C GLN A 30 -17.23 7.94 21.93
N ARG A 31 -18.21 7.04 22.08
CA ARG A 31 -18.00 5.59 22.04
C ARG A 31 -17.70 5.25 20.58
N GLY A 32 -16.47 5.52 20.17
CA GLY A 32 -16.01 5.25 18.81
C GLY A 32 -16.15 3.76 18.50
N SER A 33 -16.39 3.46 17.23
CA SER A 33 -16.32 2.07 16.76
C SER A 33 -14.95 1.50 17.08
N ARG A 34 -14.92 0.32 17.71
CA ARG A 34 -13.69 -0.43 17.98
C ARG A 34 -13.33 -1.38 16.84
N GLN A 35 -14.12 -1.39 15.77
CA GLN A 35 -14.00 -2.33 14.67
C GLN A 35 -13.60 -1.58 13.40
N ALA A 36 -12.61 -2.16 12.72
CA ALA A 36 -12.16 -1.76 11.40
C ALA A 36 -12.12 -3.00 10.51
N LEU A 37 -12.49 -2.85 9.23
CA LEU A 37 -12.40 -3.90 8.22
C LEU A 37 -11.25 -3.56 7.27
N CYS A 38 -10.29 -4.46 7.15
CA CYS A 38 -9.28 -4.41 6.10
C CYS A 38 -9.76 -5.27 4.94
N ALA A 39 -9.97 -4.67 3.77
CA ALA A 39 -10.26 -5.38 2.54
C ALA A 39 -9.11 -5.18 1.56
N TRP A 40 -8.63 -6.28 1.00
CA TRP A 40 -7.67 -6.26 -0.11
C TRP A 40 -8.32 -6.94 -1.30
N LEU A 41 -8.20 -6.32 -2.48
CA LEU A 41 -8.67 -6.91 -3.73
C LEU A 41 -7.51 -7.64 -4.41
N PRO A 42 -7.60 -8.97 -4.57
CA PRO A 42 -6.61 -9.71 -5.34
C PRO A 42 -6.53 -9.20 -6.77
N THR A 43 -5.29 -9.10 -7.26
CA THR A 43 -4.97 -8.74 -8.65
C THR A 43 -5.74 -7.51 -9.15
N PHE A 44 -5.84 -6.47 -8.31
CA PHE A 44 -6.70 -5.30 -8.54
C PHE A 44 -6.44 -4.67 -9.92
N GLU A 45 -5.17 -4.49 -10.29
CA GLU A 45 -4.77 -3.86 -11.55
C GLU A 45 -5.19 -4.71 -12.75
N LEU A 46 -5.03 -6.03 -12.65
CA LEU A 46 -5.46 -6.94 -13.70
C LEU A 46 -6.99 -6.89 -13.85
N ARG A 47 -7.73 -6.81 -12.74
CA ARG A 47 -9.19 -6.72 -12.78
C ARG A 47 -9.66 -5.40 -13.41
N LEU A 48 -8.95 -4.29 -13.18
CA LEU A 48 -9.24 -3.03 -13.87
C LEU A 48 -9.04 -3.16 -15.38
N GLU A 49 -7.99 -3.86 -15.81
CA GLU A 49 -7.74 -4.08 -17.24
C GLU A 49 -8.80 -4.99 -17.88
N LEU A 50 -9.26 -6.03 -17.18
CA LEU A 50 -10.37 -6.86 -17.65
C LEU A 50 -11.69 -6.09 -17.75
N VAL A 51 -11.93 -5.12 -16.87
CA VAL A 51 -13.11 -4.22 -17.00
C VAL A 51 -12.97 -3.30 -18.21
N ARG A 52 -11.75 -2.85 -18.54
CA ARG A 52 -11.48 -2.00 -19.71
C ARG A 52 -11.54 -2.78 -21.03
N THR A 53 -11.12 -4.04 -21.02
CA THR A 53 -11.06 -4.90 -22.20
C THR A 53 -11.58 -6.30 -21.84
N PRO A 54 -12.92 -6.47 -21.81
CA PRO A 54 -13.55 -7.70 -21.30
C PRO A 54 -13.27 -8.94 -22.12
N GLU A 55 -12.90 -8.80 -23.39
CA GLU A 55 -12.56 -9.92 -24.28
C GLU A 55 -11.35 -10.72 -23.74
N LEU A 56 -10.46 -10.06 -22.99
CA LEU A 56 -9.29 -10.65 -22.37
C LEU A 56 -9.63 -11.71 -21.31
N ASP A 57 -10.80 -11.64 -20.68
CA ASP A 57 -11.23 -12.58 -19.62
C ASP A 57 -11.40 -14.02 -20.14
N SER A 58 -11.68 -14.15 -21.45
CA SER A 58 -11.75 -15.45 -22.12
C SER A 58 -10.39 -16.09 -22.39
N THR A 59 -9.30 -15.36 -22.14
CA THR A 59 -7.92 -15.75 -22.49
C THR A 59 -7.01 -15.85 -21.26
N SER A 60 -5.82 -16.44 -21.44
CA SER A 60 -4.78 -16.46 -20.40
C SER A 60 -3.99 -15.14 -20.45
N VAL A 61 -4.06 -14.34 -19.38
CA VAL A 61 -3.51 -12.98 -19.35
C VAL A 61 -2.65 -12.76 -18.13
N ALA A 62 -1.60 -11.97 -18.29
CA ALA A 62 -0.75 -11.52 -17.21
C ALA A 62 -0.39 -10.04 -17.39
N LEU A 63 -0.35 -9.28 -16.29
CA LEU A 63 0.19 -7.92 -16.27
C LEU A 63 1.69 -7.96 -16.05
N LEU A 64 2.40 -7.04 -16.71
CA LEU A 64 3.83 -6.87 -16.54
C LEU A 64 4.14 -5.92 -15.38
N SER A 65 5.30 -6.11 -14.76
CA SER A 65 5.81 -5.17 -13.78
C SER A 65 6.00 -3.79 -14.41
N PRO A 66 5.56 -2.71 -13.73
CA PRO A 66 5.75 -1.36 -14.24
C PRO A 66 7.25 -1.03 -14.29
N GLY A 67 7.70 -0.42 -15.39
CA GLY A 67 9.09 0.00 -15.61
C GLY A 67 9.53 -0.08 -17.06
N GLU A 68 10.54 0.72 -17.40
CA GLU A 68 11.18 0.72 -18.73
C GLU A 68 12.45 -0.15 -18.67
N GLY A 69 12.59 -1.11 -19.58
CA GLY A 69 13.75 -1.99 -19.63
C GLY A 69 13.54 -3.22 -20.51
N THR A 70 14.64 -3.87 -20.89
CA THR A 70 14.64 -5.10 -21.71
C THR A 70 14.22 -6.33 -20.93
N ARG A 71 14.32 -6.30 -19.60
CA ARG A 71 13.97 -7.42 -18.73
C ARG A 71 12.64 -7.18 -18.06
N ARG A 72 11.55 -7.65 -18.67
CA ARG A 72 10.20 -7.54 -18.13
C ARG A 72 9.83 -8.79 -17.34
N THR A 73 9.17 -8.59 -16.21
CA THR A 73 8.66 -9.66 -15.36
C THR A 73 7.15 -9.62 -15.28
N VAL A 74 6.54 -10.77 -15.08
CA VAL A 74 5.13 -10.90 -14.75
C VAL A 74 4.87 -10.35 -13.34
N TRP A 75 3.84 -9.51 -13.17
CA TRP A 75 3.45 -8.93 -11.88
C TRP A 75 2.15 -9.54 -11.33
N GLN A 76 1.11 -9.63 -12.17
CA GLN A 76 -0.17 -10.23 -11.80
C GLN A 76 -0.60 -11.21 -12.89
N VAL A 77 -1.34 -12.25 -12.52
CA VAL A 77 -1.66 -13.38 -13.41
C VAL A 77 -3.14 -13.71 -13.27
N SER A 78 -3.81 -13.94 -14.40
CA SER A 78 -5.19 -14.43 -14.39
C SER A 78 -5.24 -15.89 -13.94
N GLU A 79 -6.39 -16.36 -13.45
CA GLU A 79 -6.55 -17.75 -13.02
C GLU A 79 -6.18 -18.73 -14.15
N ARG A 80 -6.65 -18.47 -15.37
CA ARG A 80 -6.32 -19.28 -16.55
C ARG A 80 -4.83 -19.30 -16.87
N ALA A 81 -4.14 -18.17 -16.73
CA ALA A 81 -2.70 -18.10 -16.93
C ALA A 81 -1.93 -18.84 -15.82
N SER A 82 -2.40 -18.80 -14.58
CA SER A 82 -1.84 -19.56 -13.46
C SER A 82 -1.95 -21.07 -13.71
N VAL A 83 -3.12 -21.55 -14.15
CA VAL A 83 -3.33 -22.96 -14.55
C VAL A 83 -2.41 -23.37 -15.71
N ALA A 84 -2.10 -22.45 -16.61
CA ALA A 84 -1.15 -22.65 -17.70
C ALA A 84 0.33 -22.61 -17.27
N GLY A 85 0.62 -22.41 -15.97
CA GLY A 85 1.97 -22.41 -15.43
C GLY A 85 2.69 -21.07 -15.50
N VAL A 86 1.96 -19.95 -15.54
CA VAL A 86 2.54 -18.60 -15.45
C VAL A 86 2.52 -18.14 -13.99
N TRP A 87 3.64 -17.57 -13.53
CA TRP A 87 3.79 -17.12 -12.14
C TRP A 87 4.29 -15.67 -12.06
N PRO A 88 3.90 -14.90 -11.03
CA PRO A 88 4.54 -13.62 -10.73
C PRO A 88 6.06 -13.75 -10.58
N GLY A 89 6.81 -12.77 -11.06
CA GLY A 89 8.27 -12.75 -11.09
C GLY A 89 8.88 -13.50 -12.28
N GLN A 90 8.09 -14.25 -13.06
CA GLN A 90 8.60 -14.91 -14.26
C GLN A 90 9.04 -13.88 -15.29
N LEU A 91 10.18 -14.14 -15.93
CA LEU A 91 10.72 -13.30 -16.99
C LEU A 91 10.02 -13.56 -18.31
N ILE A 92 9.90 -12.51 -19.12
CA ILE A 92 9.36 -12.57 -20.48
C ILE A 92 10.46 -12.22 -21.46
N SER A 93 10.58 -13.03 -22.52
CA SER A 93 11.56 -12.94 -23.61
C SER A 93 11.10 -12.01 -24.72
#